data_AF-A0AA95KKE0-F1
#
_entry.id   AF-A0AA95KKE0-F1
#
_cell.length_a   1.000
_cell.length_b   1.000
_cell.length_c   1.000
_cell.angle_alpha   90.00
_cell.angle_beta   90.00
_cell.angle_gamma   90.00
#
_symmetry.space_group_name_H-M   'P 1'
#
loop_
_entity.id
_entity.type
_entity.pdbx_description
1 polymer ?
#
loop_
_entity_poly.entity_id
_entity_poly.type
_entity_poly.pdbx_seq_one_letter_code
_entity_poly.pdbx_strand_id
1 'polypeptide(L)'
;MSCQGYVRYVDDFALFSDSKRELWEWKAQVLDRLAQLRLRVHEESAQVMQCDAGIPWLGFVVYPTHRRLKSRKVVEASRRLGERFTDWRQGNISFAEFDASVQGWISHVRYADSWGLRKHMLKQFRW
;
A
#
# COMPACT_ATOMS: atom_id res chain seq x y z
N MET A 1 -26.40 -1.63 12.06
CA MET A 1 -25.74 -1.79 10.75
C MET A 1 -25.20 -3.21 10.65
N SER A 2 -25.55 -3.95 9.61
CA SER A 2 -24.98 -5.28 9.30
C SER A 2 -24.12 -5.10 8.06
N CYS A 3 -22.80 -5.10 8.22
CA CYS A 3 -21.86 -5.06 7.09
C CYS A 3 -21.33 -6.48 6.87
N GLN A 4 -21.66 -7.07 5.72
CA GLN A 4 -21.36 -8.48 5.45
C GLN A 4 -19.88 -8.71 5.13
N GLY A 5 -19.18 -7.70 4.60
CA GLY A 5 -17.75 -7.75 4.32
C GLY A 5 -17.06 -6.43 4.61
N TYR A 6 -16.10 -6.43 5.54
CA TYR A 6 -15.20 -5.31 5.75
C TYR A 6 -13.79 -5.79 6.14
N VAL A 7 -12.79 -4.96 5.87
CA VAL A 7 -11.43 -5.12 6.36
C VAL A 7 -11.05 -3.88 7.15
N ARG A 8 -10.37 -4.09 8.29
CA ARG A 8 -9.87 -3.01 9.14
C ARG A 8 -8.39 -3.25 9.47
N TYR A 9 -7.60 -2.20 9.36
CA TYR A 9 -6.24 -2.14 9.88
C TYR A 9 -6.06 -0.85 10.67
N VAL A 10 -6.11 -0.93 12.00
CA VAL A 10 -6.08 0.23 12.91
C VAL A 10 -7.20 1.23 12.55
N ASP A 11 -6.86 2.36 11.92
CA ASP A 11 -7.78 3.43 11.53
C ASP A 11 -8.19 3.34 10.05
N ASP A 12 -7.55 2.46 9.27
CA ASP A 12 -7.92 2.20 7.88
C ASP A 12 -9.09 1.21 7.82
N PHE A 13 -10.18 1.59 7.16
CA PHE A 13 -11.36 0.76 6.95
C PHE A 13 -11.69 0.65 5.46
N ALA A 14 -12.06 -0.55 5.01
CA ALA A 14 -12.67 -0.79 3.71
C ALA A 14 -13.93 -1.62 3.92
N LEU A 15 -15.07 -1.10 3.46
CA LEU A 15 -16.37 -1.77 3.50
C LEU A 15 -16.76 -2.17 2.08
N PHE A 16 -17.37 -3.34 1.93
CA PHE A 16 -17.71 -3.92 0.64
C PHE A 16 -19.20 -4.22 0.56
N SER A 17 -19.81 -3.85 -0.57
CA SER A 17 -21.19 -4.15 -0.92
C SER A 17 -21.35 -4.06 -2.44
N ASP A 18 -22.26 -4.86 -2.98
CA ASP A 18 -22.67 -4.80 -4.39
C ASP A 18 -23.67 -3.65 -4.66
N SER A 19 -24.13 -2.95 -3.61
CA SER A 19 -25.05 -1.82 -3.69
C SER A 19 -24.33 -0.50 -3.41
N LYS A 20 -24.16 0.32 -4.45
CA LYS A 20 -23.62 1.67 -4.31
C LYS A 20 -24.42 2.52 -3.32
N ARG A 21 -25.75 2.35 -3.29
CA ARG A 21 -26.63 3.07 -2.37
C ARG A 21 -26.32 2.71 -0.91
N GLU A 22 -26.16 1.43 -0.63
CA GLU A 22 -25.82 0.94 0.71
C GLU A 22 -24.46 1.48 1.18
N LEU A 23 -23.46 1.52 0.30
CA LEU A 23 -22.15 2.10 0.62
C LEU A 23 -22.23 3.59 1.02
N TRP A 24 -23.08 4.38 0.35
CA TRP A 24 -23.29 5.79 0.72
C TRP A 24 -24.04 5.93 2.04
N GLU A 25 -25.04 5.09 2.30
CA GLU A 25 -25.76 5.05 3.57
C GLU A 25 -24.82 4.66 4.73
N TRP A 26 -23.95 3.68 4.52
CA TRP A 26 -22.93 3.28 5.49
C TRP A 26 -21.90 4.39 5.73
N LYS A 27 -21.44 5.06 4.67
CA LYS A 27 -20.51 6.20 4.80
C LYS A 27 -21.10 7.29 5.70
N ALA A 28 -22.37 7.65 5.50
CA ALA A 28 -23.05 8.65 6.34
C ALA A 28 -23.10 8.20 7.82
N GLN A 29 -23.57 6.96 8.08
CA GLN A 29 -23.65 6.41 9.43
C GLN A 29 -22.29 6.35 10.15
N VAL A 30 -21.22 6.00 9.43
CA VAL A 30 -19.86 5.96 9.97
C VAL A 30 -19.38 7.37 10.33
N LEU A 31 -19.60 8.35 9.45
CA LEU A 31 -19.23 9.75 9.71
C LEU A 31 -19.96 10.30 10.95
N ASP A 32 -21.26 10.06 11.06
CA ASP A 32 -22.07 10.49 12.21
C ASP A 32 -21.55 9.86 13.51
N ARG A 33 -21.22 8.56 13.47
CA ARG A 33 -20.68 7.86 14.64
C ARG A 33 -19.30 8.38 15.04
N LEU A 34 -18.43 8.65 14.08
CA LEU A 34 -17.09 9.20 14.36
C LEU A 34 -17.18 10.63 14.91
N ALA A 35 -18.11 11.44 14.42
CA ALA A 35 -18.36 12.77 14.95
C ALA A 35 -18.76 12.76 16.44
N GLN A 36 -19.57 11.78 16.88
CA GLN A 36 -19.90 11.59 18.30
C GLN A 36 -18.68 11.28 19.17
N LEU A 37 -17.64 10.68 18.58
CA LEU A 37 -16.36 10.40 19.22
C LEU A 37 -15.35 11.55 19.07
N ARG A 38 -15.78 12.69 18.51
CA ARG A 38 -14.92 13.85 18.18
C ARG A 38 -13.80 13.51 17.18
N LEU A 39 -14.03 12.50 16.34
CA LEU A 39 -13.13 12.11 15.25
C LEU A 39 -13.64 12.70 13.93
N ARG A 40 -12.70 13.08 13.05
CA ARG A 40 -13.00 13.53 11.69
C ARG A 40 -12.30 12.64 10.69
N VAL A 41 -13.04 12.22 9.67
CA VAL A 41 -12.48 11.47 8.54
C VAL A 41 -11.95 12.45 7.52
N HIS A 42 -10.81 12.13 6.90
CA HIS A 42 -10.29 12.91 5.79
C HIS A 42 -11.21 12.72 4.57
N GLU A 43 -11.89 13.78 4.14
CA GLU A 43 -12.94 13.72 3.11
C GLU A 43 -12.48 13.10 1.80
N GLU A 44 -11.23 13.35 1.40
CA GLU A 44 -10.67 12.79 0.18
C GLU A 44 -10.38 11.28 0.28
N SER A 45 -10.23 10.74 1.49
CA SER A 45 -9.83 9.34 1.72
C SER A 45 -11.02 8.38 1.73
N ALA A 46 -12.19 8.84 2.17
CA ALA A 46 -13.40 8.02 2.28
C ALA A 46 -14.20 8.07 0.98
N GLN A 47 -13.74 7.36 -0.04
CA GLN A 47 -14.41 7.31 -1.35
C GLN A 47 -15.22 6.03 -1.53
N VAL A 48 -16.42 6.17 -2.11
CA VAL A 48 -17.17 5.04 -2.66
C VAL A 48 -16.67 4.82 -4.07
N MET A 49 -15.98 3.70 -4.31
CA MET A 49 -15.36 3.39 -5.59
C MET A 49 -15.59 1.94 -6.00
N GLN A 50 -15.49 1.66 -7.30
CA GLN A 50 -15.56 0.31 -7.82
C GLN A 50 -14.28 -0.46 -7.53
N CYS A 51 -14.39 -1.75 -7.19
CA CYS A 51 -13.24 -2.62 -6.93
C CYS A 51 -12.31 -2.74 -8.16
N ASP A 52 -12.87 -2.70 -9.37
CA ASP A 52 -12.13 -2.82 -10.63
C ASP A 52 -11.20 -1.62 -10.90
N ALA A 53 -11.50 -0.45 -10.30
CA ALA A 53 -10.61 0.71 -10.37
C ALA A 53 -9.34 0.54 -9.53
N GLY A 54 -9.32 -0.46 -8.64
CA GLY A 54 -8.23 -0.74 -7.72
C GLY A 54 -8.33 0.09 -6.45
N ILE A 55 -8.27 -0.58 -5.29
CA ILE A 55 -8.45 0.05 -3.98
C ILE A 55 -7.07 0.33 -3.36
N PRO A 56 -6.71 1.60 -3.10
CA PRO A 56 -5.48 1.91 -2.39
C PRO A 56 -5.52 1.38 -0.95
N TRP A 57 -4.71 0.38 -0.61
CA TRP A 57 -4.74 -0.27 0.71
C TRP A 57 -3.34 -0.62 1.22
N LEU A 58 -2.96 -0.12 2.40
CA LEU A 58 -1.71 -0.47 3.12
C LEU A 58 -0.43 -0.52 2.27
N GLY A 59 -0.23 0.48 1.40
CA GLY A 59 0.95 0.56 0.52
C GLY A 59 0.79 -0.09 -0.86
N PHE A 60 -0.33 -0.78 -1.09
CA PHE A 60 -0.70 -1.42 -2.34
C PHE A 60 -1.88 -0.72 -3.02
N VAL A 61 -2.14 -1.13 -4.25
CA VAL A 61 -3.42 -0.95 -4.95
C VAL A 61 -3.95 -2.36 -5.21
N VAL A 62 -5.08 -2.69 -4.60
CA VAL A 62 -5.66 -4.03 -4.62
C VAL A 62 -6.75 -4.09 -5.69
N TYR A 63 -6.59 -5.01 -6.63
CA TYR A 63 -7.60 -5.36 -7.64
C TYR A 63 -8.20 -6.73 -7.30
N PRO A 64 -9.36 -7.09 -7.88
CA PRO A 64 -9.94 -8.42 -7.69
C PRO A 64 -9.00 -9.57 -8.09
N THR A 65 -8.14 -9.35 -9.10
CA THR A 65 -7.28 -10.40 -9.67
C THR A 65 -5.82 -10.34 -9.23
N HIS A 66 -5.34 -9.17 -8.79
CA HIS A 66 -3.93 -8.95 -8.50
C HIS A 66 -3.73 -7.74 -7.56
N ARG A 67 -2.50 -7.53 -7.11
CA ARG A 67 -2.12 -6.35 -6.31
C ARG A 67 -0.95 -5.64 -6.97
N ARG A 68 -0.97 -4.32 -7.01
CA ARG A 68 0.16 -3.49 -7.46
C ARG A 68 0.73 -2.70 -6.29
N LEU A 69 1.98 -2.25 -6.42
CA LEU A 69 2.56 -1.30 -5.47
C LEU A 69 2.17 0.12 -5.84
N LYS A 70 1.98 0.98 -4.83
CA LYS A 70 1.82 2.41 -5.08
C LYS A 70 3.09 2.98 -5.69
N SER A 71 2.99 3.71 -6.81
CA SER A 71 4.16 4.25 -7.53
C SER A 71 5.10 5.05 -6.63
N ARG A 72 4.56 5.86 -5.70
CA ARG A 72 5.38 6.60 -4.72
C ARG A 72 6.28 5.69 -3.87
N LYS A 73 5.80 4.50 -3.49
CA LYS A 73 6.57 3.52 -2.71
C LYS A 73 7.68 2.88 -3.52
N VAL A 74 7.46 2.70 -4.83
CA VAL A 74 8.51 2.25 -5.75
C VAL A 74 9.62 3.30 -5.87
N VAL A 75 9.24 4.58 -6.03
CA VAL A 75 10.20 5.69 -6.13
C VAL A 75 11.02 5.85 -4.84
N GLU A 76 10.34 5.88 -3.69
CA GLU A 76 11.00 5.95 -2.37
C GLU A 76 11.99 4.80 -2.18
N ALA A 77 11.59 3.57 -2.49
CA ALA A 77 12.43 2.39 -2.37
C ALA A 77 13.62 2.41 -3.34
N SER A 78 13.41 2.84 -4.58
CA SER A 78 14.48 2.96 -5.58
C SER A 78 15.57 3.91 -5.12
N ARG A 79 15.18 5.11 -4.66
CA ARG A 79 16.12 6.10 -4.11
C ARG A 79 16.89 5.55 -2.93
N ARG A 80 16.19 4.98 -1.94
CA ARG A 80 16.80 4.43 -0.72
C ARG A 80 17.79 3.30 -1.04
N LEU A 81 17.44 2.37 -1.93
CA LEU A 81 18.33 1.27 -2.29
C LEU A 81 19.54 1.77 -3.11
N GLY A 82 19.37 2.80 -3.95
CA GLY A 82 20.48 3.46 -4.66
C GLY A 82 21.48 4.14 -3.72
N GLU A 83 20.99 4.83 -2.69
CA GLU A 83 21.82 5.42 -1.63
C GLU A 83 22.61 4.33 -0.88
N ARG A 84 21.93 3.28 -0.41
CA ARG A 84 22.59 2.14 0.27
C ARG A 84 23.62 1.44 -0.61
N PHE A 85 23.34 1.30 -1.91
CA PHE A 85 24.29 0.73 -2.85
C PHE A 85 25.56 1.60 -2.97
N THR A 86 25.39 2.92 -2.95
CA THR A 86 26.50 3.88 -2.97
C THR A 86 27.32 3.79 -1.68
N ASP A 87 26.66 3.74 -0.52
CA ASP A 87 27.30 3.54 0.78
C ASP A 87 28.14 2.26 0.81
N TRP A 88 27.61 1.15 0.29
CA TRP A 88 28.34 -0.11 0.21
C TRP A 88 29.56 0.00 -0.70
N ARG A 89 29.41 0.61 -1.89
CA ARG A 89 30.53 0.80 -2.83
C ARG A 89 31.65 1.68 -2.26
N GLN A 90 31.33 2.59 -1.37
CA GLN A 90 32.29 3.46 -0.68
C GLN A 90 32.89 2.82 0.58
N GLY A 91 32.38 1.65 1.00
CA GLY A 91 32.82 0.97 2.22
C GLY A 91 32.19 1.52 3.50
N ASN A 92 31.15 2.37 3.40
CA ASN A 92 30.45 2.95 4.56
C ASN A 92 29.54 1.93 5.24
N ILE A 93 29.06 0.92 4.51
CA ILE A 93 28.30 -0.22 5.03
C ILE A 93 28.84 -1.53 4.47
N SER A 94 28.65 -2.61 5.22
CA SER A 94 28.96 -3.96 4.76
C SER A 94 27.99 -4.43 3.65
N PHE A 95 28.42 -5.42 2.87
CA PHE A 95 27.53 -6.08 1.92
C PHE A 95 26.30 -6.69 2.60
N ALA A 96 26.46 -7.24 3.81
CA ALA A 96 25.37 -7.83 4.57
C ALA A 96 24.28 -6.81 4.92
N GLU A 97 24.65 -5.57 5.28
CA GLU A 97 23.71 -4.49 5.55
C GLU A 97 22.96 -4.02 4.30
N PHE A 98 23.67 -3.98 3.16
CA PHE A 98 23.05 -3.69 1.87
C PHE A 98 22.07 -4.81 1.46
N ASP A 99 22.50 -6.07 1.50
CA ASP A 99 21.66 -7.23 1.16
C ASP A 99 20.44 -7.30 2.09
N ALA A 100 20.58 -7.09 3.39
CA ALA A 100 19.45 -7.02 4.32
C ALA A 100 18.42 -5.94 3.91
N SER A 101 18.89 -4.79 3.41
CA SER A 101 18.00 -3.73 2.91
C SER A 101 17.24 -4.17 1.65
N VAL A 102 17.92 -4.89 0.74
CA VAL A 102 17.31 -5.48 -0.47
C VAL A 102 16.30 -6.56 -0.10
N GLN A 103 16.65 -7.49 0.79
CA GLN A 103 15.76 -8.58 1.23
C GLN A 103 14.52 -8.05 1.96
N GLY A 104 14.69 -7.02 2.79
CA GLY A 104 13.58 -6.35 3.47
C GLY A 104 12.59 -5.74 2.46
N TRP A 105 13.11 -5.08 1.43
CA TRP A 105 12.28 -4.56 0.35
C TRP A 105 11.58 -5.67 -0.44
N ILE A 106 12.30 -6.72 -0.87
CA ILE A 106 11.75 -7.88 -1.59
C ILE A 106 10.62 -8.54 -0.79
N SER A 107 10.81 -8.71 0.51
CA SER A 107 9.83 -9.32 1.41
C SER A 107 8.54 -8.52 1.51
N HIS A 108 8.60 -7.20 1.37
CA HIS A 108 7.40 -6.36 1.28
C HIS A 108 6.75 -6.44 -0.12
N VAL A 109 7.55 -6.30 -1.18
CA VAL A 109 7.01 -6.19 -2.55
C VAL A 109 6.52 -7.51 -3.14
N ARG A 110 6.95 -8.66 -2.60
CA ARG A 110 6.54 -9.99 -3.08
C ARG A 110 5.03 -10.26 -2.94
N TYR A 111 4.32 -9.49 -2.10
CA TYR A 111 2.87 -9.60 -1.96
C TYR A 111 2.11 -8.92 -3.10
N ALA A 112 2.78 -8.10 -3.91
CA ALA A 112 2.25 -7.55 -5.16
C ALA A 112 2.68 -8.39 -6.37
N ASP A 113 1.95 -8.25 -7.47
CA ASP A 113 2.41 -8.61 -8.81
C ASP A 113 3.56 -7.68 -9.20
N SER A 114 4.76 -8.06 -8.74
CA SER A 114 5.96 -7.22 -8.74
C SER A 114 7.14 -7.90 -9.42
N TRP A 115 6.93 -8.99 -10.15
CA TRP A 115 8.03 -9.74 -10.77
C TRP A 115 8.85 -8.87 -11.74
N GLY A 116 8.19 -8.21 -12.69
CA GLY A 116 8.83 -7.30 -13.64
C GLY A 116 9.51 -6.11 -12.94
N LEU A 117 8.85 -5.55 -11.92
CA LEU A 117 9.38 -4.46 -11.10
C LEU A 117 10.67 -4.86 -10.37
N ARG A 118 10.66 -6.00 -9.67
CA ARG A 118 11.83 -6.53 -8.97
C ARG A 118 12.99 -6.75 -9.93
N LYS A 119 12.73 -7.37 -11.09
CA LYS A 119 13.76 -7.58 -12.11
C LYS A 119 14.37 -6.26 -12.60
N HIS A 120 13.54 -5.25 -12.84
CA HIS A 120 14.00 -3.93 -13.27
C HIS A 120 14.86 -3.25 -12.20
N MET A 121 14.38 -3.18 -10.97
CA MET A 121 15.08 -2.51 -9.86
C MET A 121 16.38 -3.19 -9.47
N LEU A 122 16.43 -4.53 -9.45
CA LEU A 122 17.65 -5.24 -9.05
C LEU A 122 18.73 -5.23 -10.15
N LYS A 123 18.36 -5.00 -11.42
CA LYS A 123 19.32 -4.91 -12.53
C LYS A 123 20.33 -3.77 -12.35
N GLN A 124 19.98 -2.72 -11.61
CA GLN A 124 20.87 -1.58 -11.38
C GLN A 124 21.98 -1.87 -10.36
N PHE A 125 21.85 -2.96 -9.61
CA PHE A 125 22.84 -3.39 -8.61
C PHE A 125 23.72 -4.52 -9.14
N ARG A 126 23.91 -4.65 -10.45
CA ARG A 126 24.80 -5.68 -10.98
C ARG A 126 26.24 -5.34 -10.66
N TRP A 127 26.90 -6.24 -9.94
CA TRP A 127 28.36 -6.33 -9.75
C TRP A 127 28.92 -7.48 -10.57
#